data_AF-A0A841NCW3-F1
#
_entry.id   AF-A0A841NCW3-F1
#
_cell.length_a   1.000
_cell.length_b   1.000
_cell.length_c   1.000
_cell.angle_alpha   90.00
_cell.angle_beta   90.00
_cell.angle_gamma   90.00
#
_symmetry.space_group_name_H-M   'P 1'
#
loop_
_entity.id
_entity.type
_entity.pdbx_description
1 polymer ?
#
loop_
_entity_poly.entity_id
_entity_poly.type
_entity_poly.pdbx_seq_one_letter_code
_entity_poly.pdbx_strand_id
1 'polypeptide(L)'
;MRLNLLILFFVLSANYIYSQKTINLIVDPKIKVASLKNINTTDSPTDYSIDSIYQTTVRAKLMVEDTVSFNQLENSEYLKKSFMCHHYFKNDTLIIKGGFGLRYQMYGFIAKVLPNKKAEVKLQLNWGYPSYFNSRNEESAKSKILVTTKKSKLIINRLPKNKLDKKHIYGYVEFISDDYFVEMKNKKTQIPYKEKNSLEYRIYFDSRYLDSEE
;
A
#
# COMPACT_ATOMS: atom_id res chain seq x y z
N MET A 1 39.10 29.35 -5.34
CA MET A 1 37.97 28.54 -4.83
C MET A 1 37.33 27.78 -5.99
N ARG A 2 37.73 26.53 -6.24
CA ARG A 2 37.03 25.64 -7.18
C ARG A 2 35.98 24.89 -6.37
N LEU A 3 34.75 25.40 -6.37
CA LEU A 3 33.62 24.70 -5.78
C LEU A 3 33.39 23.43 -6.61
N ASN A 4 33.55 22.26 -6.00
CA ASN A 4 33.48 20.95 -6.66
C ASN A 4 32.11 20.75 -7.34
N LEU A 5 32.05 20.98 -8.65
CA LEU A 5 30.88 20.73 -9.51
C LEU A 5 30.34 19.30 -9.36
N LEU A 6 31.22 18.35 -9.02
CA LEU A 6 30.90 16.94 -8.76
C LEU A 6 30.00 16.74 -7.52
N ILE A 7 30.17 17.55 -6.47
CA ILE A 7 29.33 17.46 -5.27
C ILE A 7 27.93 18.00 -5.58
N LEU A 8 27.83 19.08 -6.38
CA LEU A 8 26.54 19.62 -6.80
C LEU A 8 25.77 18.63 -7.69
N PHE A 9 26.45 17.94 -8.60
CA PHE A 9 25.84 16.90 -9.44
C PHE A 9 25.40 15.67 -8.63
N PHE A 10 26.15 15.25 -7.60
CA PHE A 10 25.72 14.15 -6.72
C PHE A 10 24.51 14.53 -5.86
N VAL A 11 24.45 15.77 -5.36
CA VAL A 11 23.30 16.24 -4.56
C VAL A 11 22.05 16.44 -5.43
N LEU A 12 22.20 16.88 -6.69
CA LEU A 12 21.08 17.02 -7.63
C LEU A 12 20.60 15.68 -8.20
N SER A 13 21.52 14.76 -8.53
CA SER A 13 21.15 13.41 -9.01
C SER A 13 20.52 12.55 -7.92
N ALA A 14 20.95 12.66 -6.67
CA ALA A 14 20.29 11.99 -5.54
C ALA A 14 18.86 12.52 -5.29
N ASN A 15 18.62 13.83 -5.51
CA ASN A 15 17.28 14.40 -5.41
C ASN A 15 16.38 14.07 -6.62
N TYR A 16 16.96 13.78 -7.78
CA TYR A 16 16.20 13.43 -8.99
C TYR A 16 15.84 11.94 -9.07
N ILE A 17 16.63 11.06 -8.43
CA ILE A 17 16.45 9.60 -8.52
C ILE A 17 15.36 9.07 -7.58
N TYR A 18 14.84 9.88 -6.64
CA TYR A 18 13.76 9.45 -5.74
C TYR A 18 12.76 10.57 -5.47
N SER A 19 12.04 11.03 -6.49
CA SER A 19 10.75 11.68 -6.26
C SER A 19 9.73 10.62 -5.85
N GLN A 20 9.87 10.09 -4.64
CA GLN A 20 8.72 9.49 -3.96
C GLN A 20 7.68 10.60 -3.83
N LYS A 21 6.56 10.46 -4.55
CA LYS A 21 5.43 11.38 -4.45
C LYS A 21 4.91 11.36 -3.01
N THR A 22 5.43 12.28 -2.20
CA THR A 22 4.97 12.51 -0.85
C THR A 22 3.69 13.35 -0.90
N ILE A 23 2.73 12.99 -0.06
CA ILE A 23 1.47 13.71 0.13
C ILE A 23 1.45 14.35 1.51
N ASN A 24 0.65 15.38 1.70
CA ASN A 24 0.37 15.90 3.03
C ASN A 24 -0.55 14.92 3.77
N LEU A 25 -0.19 14.55 4.99
CA LEU A 25 -1.04 13.73 5.85
C LEU A 25 -2.25 14.54 6.31
N ILE A 26 -3.43 13.94 6.24
CA ILE A 26 -4.65 14.50 6.83
C ILE A 26 -4.91 13.81 8.17
N VAL A 27 -4.99 14.59 9.25
CA VAL A 27 -5.40 14.10 10.57
C VAL A 27 -6.80 14.62 10.86
N ASP A 28 -7.79 13.72 10.84
CA ASP A 28 -9.20 14.04 11.08
C ASP A 28 -9.81 13.02 12.04
N PRO A 29 -10.06 13.38 13.32
CA PRO A 29 -10.67 12.47 14.30
C PRO A 29 -11.99 11.85 13.84
N LYS A 30 -12.75 12.52 12.97
CA LYS A 30 -14.04 12.02 12.46
C LYS A 30 -13.90 10.78 11.59
N ILE A 31 -12.71 10.54 11.00
CA ILE A 31 -12.49 9.35 10.18
C ILE A 31 -12.69 8.05 10.97
N LYS A 32 -12.49 8.06 12.30
CA LYS A 32 -12.75 6.89 13.14
C LYS A 32 -14.18 6.38 12.99
N VAL A 33 -15.17 7.28 12.97
CA VAL A 33 -16.58 6.91 12.81
C VAL A 33 -16.83 6.32 11.42
N ALA A 34 -16.23 6.90 10.38
CA ALA A 34 -16.35 6.38 9.02
C ALA A 34 -15.69 5.00 8.86
N SER A 35 -14.49 4.80 9.43
CA SER A 35 -13.79 3.52 9.41
C SER A 35 -14.61 2.44 10.11
N LEU A 36 -15.14 2.70 11.31
CA LEU A 36 -15.96 1.75 12.05
C LEU A 36 -17.27 1.37 11.33
N LYS A 37 -17.83 2.25 10.51
CA LYS A 37 -19.01 1.91 9.68
C LYS A 37 -18.68 0.98 8.50
N ASN A 38 -17.43 1.00 8.03
CA ASN A 38 -16.99 0.25 6.85
C ASN A 38 -16.20 -1.02 7.22
N ILE A 39 -15.89 -1.19 8.50
CA ILE A 39 -15.14 -2.30 9.08
C ILE A 39 -16.07 -3.10 9.98
N ASN A 40 -16.03 -4.41 9.84
CA ASN A 40 -16.70 -5.33 10.74
C ASN A 40 -15.64 -6.16 11.48
N THR A 41 -15.50 -5.87 12.77
CA THR A 41 -14.53 -6.50 13.67
C THR A 41 -15.10 -7.71 14.43
N THR A 42 -16.40 -8.03 14.27
CA THR A 42 -17.08 -9.07 15.07
C THR A 42 -17.13 -10.45 14.40
N ASP A 43 -16.86 -10.54 13.09
CA ASP A 43 -16.92 -11.81 12.33
C ASP A 43 -15.52 -12.33 11.97
N SER A 44 -14.72 -12.71 12.96
CA SER A 44 -13.49 -13.50 12.74
C SER A 44 -13.73 -14.95 13.17
N PRO A 45 -13.91 -15.91 12.23
CA PRO A 45 -14.22 -17.31 12.56
C PRO A 45 -12.99 -18.13 13.00
N THR A 46 -11.85 -17.52 13.30
CA THR A 46 -10.62 -18.26 13.64
C THR A 46 -9.83 -17.60 14.76
N ASP A 47 -9.47 -18.39 15.78
CA ASP A 47 -8.54 -18.10 16.87
C ASP A 47 -7.13 -17.72 16.36
N TYR A 48 -6.97 -16.50 15.85
CA TYR A 48 -5.66 -15.86 15.70
C TYR A 48 -5.71 -14.51 16.40
N SER A 49 -5.62 -14.56 17.73
CA SER A 49 -5.55 -13.41 18.63
C SER A 49 -4.36 -12.46 18.36
N ILE A 50 -3.41 -12.88 17.51
CA ILE A 50 -2.24 -12.11 17.09
C ILE A 50 -2.50 -11.33 15.78
N ASP A 51 -3.30 -11.85 14.85
CA ASP A 51 -3.31 -11.33 13.47
C ASP A 51 -4.34 -10.23 13.20
N SER A 52 -5.21 -9.88 14.17
CA SER A 52 -6.10 -8.70 14.08
C SER A 52 -6.84 -8.57 12.72
N ILE A 53 -7.27 -9.69 12.16
CA ILE A 53 -7.98 -9.77 10.88
C ILE A 53 -9.42 -9.30 11.10
N TYR A 54 -9.90 -8.42 10.23
CA TYR A 54 -11.28 -7.95 10.21
C TYR A 54 -11.82 -7.87 8.79
N GLN A 55 -13.14 -7.85 8.65
CA GLN A 55 -13.75 -7.58 7.36
C GLN A 55 -13.74 -6.07 7.10
N THR A 56 -13.32 -5.64 5.92
CA THR A 56 -13.43 -4.24 5.50
C THR A 56 -14.03 -4.13 4.12
N THR A 57 -14.72 -3.02 3.90
CA THR A 57 -15.26 -2.67 2.59
C THR A 57 -14.12 -2.24 1.67
N VAL A 58 -13.97 -2.97 0.56
CA VAL A 58 -12.97 -2.69 -0.45
C VAL A 58 -13.62 -2.10 -1.70
N ARG A 59 -12.96 -1.08 -2.26
CA ARG A 59 -13.28 -0.55 -3.58
C ARG A 59 -12.02 -0.57 -4.43
N ALA A 60 -12.07 -1.27 -5.55
CA ALA A 60 -10.91 -1.46 -6.40
C ALA A 60 -11.28 -1.53 -7.88
N LYS A 61 -10.36 -1.05 -8.71
CA LYS A 61 -10.42 -1.19 -10.17
C LYS A 61 -9.04 -1.61 -10.69
N LEU A 62 -8.99 -2.78 -11.32
CA LEU A 62 -7.78 -3.33 -11.94
C LEU A 62 -7.82 -3.06 -13.43
N MET A 63 -6.77 -2.41 -13.92
CA MET A 63 -6.52 -2.22 -15.34
C MET A 63 -5.46 -3.23 -15.80
N VAL A 64 -5.73 -3.95 -16.89
CA VAL A 64 -4.81 -4.88 -17.56
C VAL A 64 -4.65 -4.40 -19.01
N GLU A 65 -3.42 -4.11 -19.41
CA GLU A 65 -3.10 -3.55 -20.73
C GLU A 65 -4.06 -2.40 -21.14
N ASP A 66 -4.24 -1.44 -20.22
CA ASP A 66 -5.13 -0.28 -20.33
C ASP A 66 -6.63 -0.59 -20.47
N THR A 67 -7.02 -1.86 -20.37
CA THR A 67 -8.42 -2.29 -20.33
C THR A 67 -8.87 -2.61 -18.91
N VAL A 68 -10.15 -2.35 -18.62
CA VAL A 68 -10.71 -2.69 -17.32
C VAL A 68 -10.87 -4.22 -17.24
N SER A 69 -10.08 -4.86 -16.39
CA SER A 69 -10.20 -6.30 -16.12
C SER A 69 -11.16 -6.58 -14.96
N PHE A 70 -11.21 -5.66 -14.00
CA PHE A 70 -12.07 -5.75 -12.84
C PHE A 70 -12.47 -4.37 -12.34
N ASN A 71 -13.75 -4.18 -12.03
CA ASN A 71 -14.26 -2.90 -11.53
C ASN A 71 -15.35 -3.08 -10.45
N GLN A 72 -14.95 -2.99 -9.18
CA GLN A 72 -15.89 -2.95 -8.05
C GLN A 72 -16.46 -1.55 -7.81
N LEU A 73 -15.98 -0.52 -8.52
CA LEU A 73 -16.52 0.83 -8.36
C LEU A 73 -17.89 0.97 -9.03
N GLU A 74 -18.15 0.17 -10.07
CA GLU A 74 -19.41 0.19 -10.84
C GLU A 74 -20.49 -0.73 -10.26
N ASN A 75 -20.10 -1.84 -9.61
CA ASN A 75 -21.06 -2.72 -8.95
C ASN A 75 -21.30 -2.24 -7.51
N SER A 76 -22.55 -1.91 -7.18
CA SER A 76 -22.98 -1.42 -5.84
C SER A 76 -22.77 -2.42 -4.70
N GLU A 77 -22.32 -3.64 -5.00
CA GLU A 77 -22.04 -4.66 -4.01
C GLU A 77 -20.68 -4.43 -3.35
N TYR A 78 -20.73 -3.85 -2.16
CA TYR A 78 -19.61 -3.74 -1.25
C TYR A 78 -19.04 -5.12 -0.93
N LEU A 79 -17.95 -5.50 -1.60
CA LEU A 79 -17.25 -6.73 -1.28
C LEU A 79 -16.45 -6.53 0.01
N LYS A 80 -16.97 -7.13 1.09
CA LYS A 80 -16.24 -7.28 2.34
C LYS A 80 -15.15 -8.33 2.13
N LYS A 81 -13.92 -7.95 2.43
CA LYS A 81 -12.76 -8.86 2.37
C LYS A 81 -12.03 -8.86 3.69
N SER A 82 -11.52 -10.03 4.08
CA SER A 82 -10.62 -10.18 5.21
C SER A 82 -9.36 -9.34 4.99
N PHE A 83 -9.11 -8.45 5.93
CA PHE A 83 -8.04 -7.49 5.86
C PHE A 83 -7.33 -7.41 7.20
N MET A 84 -6.05 -7.11 7.14
CA MET A 84 -5.20 -6.93 8.30
C MET A 84 -4.46 -5.61 8.12
N CYS A 85 -4.30 -4.86 9.21
CA CYS A 85 -3.54 -3.63 9.20
C CYS A 85 -2.82 -3.42 10.53
N HIS A 86 -1.53 -3.12 10.44
CA HIS A 86 -0.73 -2.78 11.60
C HIS A 86 0.05 -1.50 11.37
N HIS A 87 0.53 -0.94 12.47
CA HIS A 87 1.49 0.13 12.45
C HIS A 87 2.60 -0.10 13.46
N TYR A 88 3.77 0.43 13.14
CA TYR A 88 4.95 0.39 13.99
C TYR A 88 5.85 1.56 13.63
N PHE A 89 6.83 1.83 14.50
CA PHE A 89 7.82 2.86 14.23
C PHE A 89 9.11 2.22 13.74
N LYS A 90 9.59 2.70 12.59
CA LYS A 90 10.95 2.45 12.12
C LYS A 90 11.72 3.76 12.19
N ASN A 91 12.65 3.86 13.14
CA ASN A 91 13.26 5.14 13.54
C ASN A 91 12.17 6.17 13.92
N ASP A 92 12.17 7.36 13.31
CA ASP A 92 11.15 8.41 13.52
C ASP A 92 10.03 8.38 12.48
N THR A 93 9.95 7.32 11.67
CA THR A 93 8.91 7.14 10.67
C THR A 93 7.87 6.16 11.17
N LEU A 94 6.60 6.60 11.20
CA LEU A 94 5.48 5.70 11.43
C LEU A 94 5.19 4.94 10.14
N ILE A 95 5.26 3.62 10.20
CA ILE A 95 4.88 2.73 9.10
C ILE A 95 3.49 2.20 9.38
N ILE A 96 2.58 2.31 8.41
CA ILE A 96 1.26 1.68 8.44
C ILE A 96 1.22 0.70 7.26
N LYS A 97 1.00 -0.57 7.54
CA LYS A 97 0.97 -1.64 6.53
C LYS A 97 -0.36 -2.35 6.62
N GLY A 98 -1.10 -2.34 5.51
CA GLY A 98 -2.37 -3.03 5.39
C GLY A 98 -2.37 -3.97 4.20
N GLY A 99 -3.06 -5.12 4.27
CA GLY A 99 -3.16 -6.02 3.14
C GLY A 99 -4.15 -7.17 3.29
N PHE A 100 -4.38 -7.86 2.18
CA PHE A 100 -5.25 -9.03 2.04
C PHE A 100 -4.43 -10.32 2.02
N GLY A 101 -5.09 -11.40 2.39
CA GLY A 101 -4.51 -12.73 2.49
C GLY A 101 -3.80 -12.96 3.83
N LEU A 102 -3.44 -14.22 4.09
CA LEU A 102 -2.68 -14.59 5.28
C LEU A 102 -1.36 -13.82 5.30
N ARG A 103 -1.02 -13.15 6.41
CA ARG A 103 0.26 -12.44 6.60
C ARG A 103 0.65 -11.44 5.50
N TYR A 104 -0.30 -10.70 4.94
CA TYR A 104 -0.04 -9.70 3.87
C TYR A 104 0.51 -10.30 2.56
N GLN A 105 0.24 -11.59 2.29
CA GLN A 105 0.88 -12.32 1.20
C GLN A 105 0.25 -12.11 -0.18
N MET A 106 -0.80 -11.30 -0.33
CA MET A 106 -1.39 -11.04 -1.66
C MET A 106 -1.15 -9.60 -2.14
N TYR A 107 -1.90 -8.64 -1.60
CA TYR A 107 -1.76 -7.25 -1.99
C TYR A 107 -2.25 -6.31 -0.90
N GLY A 108 -1.89 -5.03 -0.98
CA GLY A 108 -2.26 -4.05 0.02
C GLY A 108 -1.54 -2.72 -0.14
N PHE A 109 -1.22 -2.06 0.96
CA PHE A 109 -0.47 -0.81 0.95
C PHE A 109 0.58 -0.77 2.05
N ILE A 110 1.62 0.01 1.79
CA ILE A 110 2.51 0.54 2.82
C ILE A 110 2.42 2.06 2.78
N ALA A 111 2.13 2.66 3.91
CA ALA A 111 2.22 4.09 4.12
C ALA A 111 3.38 4.40 5.09
N LYS A 112 4.28 5.29 4.68
CA LYS A 112 5.34 5.83 5.53
C LYS A 112 5.00 7.26 5.89
N VAL A 113 4.71 7.52 7.16
CA VAL A 113 4.42 8.85 7.69
C VAL A 113 5.69 9.43 8.29
N LEU A 114 6.19 10.49 7.65
CA LEU A 114 7.42 11.19 7.97
C LEU A 114 7.19 12.23 9.09
N PRO A 115 8.24 12.63 9.84
CA PRO A 115 8.13 13.59 10.95
C PRO A 115 7.47 14.92 10.59
N ASN A 116 7.63 15.39 9.35
CA ASN A 116 7.06 16.64 8.85
C ASN A 116 5.59 16.53 8.40
N LYS A 117 4.86 15.52 8.89
CA LYS A 117 3.46 15.23 8.52
C LYS A 117 3.27 15.04 7.01
N LYS A 118 4.32 14.61 6.31
CA LYS A 118 4.18 14.06 4.95
C LYS A 118 4.06 12.55 5.01
N ALA A 119 3.42 11.97 4.01
CA ALA A 119 3.31 10.53 3.87
C ALA A 119 3.71 10.08 2.46
N GLU A 120 4.31 8.91 2.37
CA GLU A 120 4.47 8.16 1.13
C GLU A 120 3.50 6.98 1.17
N VAL A 121 2.73 6.77 0.11
CA VAL A 121 1.86 5.58 -0.03
C VAL A 121 2.36 4.77 -1.23
N LYS A 122 2.50 3.46 -1.03
CA LYS A 122 2.84 2.51 -2.09
C LYS A 122 1.88 1.33 -2.08
N LEU A 123 1.53 0.84 -3.26
CA LEU A 123 0.89 -0.46 -3.43
C LEU A 123 1.92 -1.54 -3.09
N GLN A 124 1.56 -2.47 -2.22
CA GLN A 124 2.34 -3.67 -1.95
C GLN A 124 1.73 -4.84 -2.70
N LEU A 125 2.55 -5.56 -3.47
CA LEU A 125 2.19 -6.84 -4.05
C LEU A 125 3.15 -7.90 -3.53
N ASN A 126 2.60 -9.05 -3.15
CA ASN A 126 3.35 -10.22 -2.71
C ASN A 126 2.63 -11.44 -3.28
N TRP A 127 3.36 -12.45 -3.75
CA TRP A 127 2.73 -13.68 -4.25
C TRP A 127 3.51 -14.94 -3.86
N GLY A 128 4.63 -14.78 -3.15
CA GLY A 128 5.54 -15.89 -2.81
C GLY A 128 6.35 -16.46 -3.98
N TYR A 129 5.86 -16.34 -5.22
CA TYR A 129 6.59 -16.71 -6.43
C TYR A 129 7.03 -15.47 -7.24
N PRO A 130 8.28 -15.44 -7.75
CA PRO A 130 8.76 -14.32 -8.54
C PRO A 130 7.99 -14.21 -9.86
N SER A 131 7.13 -13.20 -9.94
CA SER A 131 6.24 -12.96 -11.09
C SER A 131 6.05 -11.47 -11.39
N TYR A 132 6.57 -10.59 -10.53
CA TYR A 132 6.35 -9.15 -10.63
C TYR A 132 7.58 -8.42 -11.17
N PHE A 133 7.35 -7.35 -11.94
CA PHE A 133 8.37 -6.42 -12.38
C PHE A 133 7.88 -4.98 -12.19
N ASN A 134 8.79 -4.06 -11.89
CA ASN A 134 8.48 -2.63 -11.83
C ASN A 134 8.48 -1.98 -13.22
N SER A 135 9.08 -2.63 -14.22
CA SER A 135 9.10 -2.13 -15.59
C SER A 135 9.06 -3.26 -16.62
N ARG A 136 8.63 -2.96 -17.84
CA ARG A 136 8.58 -3.93 -18.96
C ARG A 136 9.97 -4.48 -19.32
N ASN A 137 11.01 -3.67 -19.16
CA ASN A 137 12.38 -4.03 -19.55
C ASN A 137 13.19 -4.71 -18.43
N GLU A 138 12.67 -4.74 -17.20
CA GLU A 138 13.38 -5.35 -16.06
C GLU A 138 13.52 -6.87 -16.26
N GLU A 139 14.73 -7.41 -16.27
CA GLU A 139 14.96 -8.82 -16.61
C GLU A 139 14.55 -9.79 -15.49
N SER A 140 14.77 -9.40 -14.24
CA SER A 140 14.57 -10.28 -13.09
C SER A 140 13.19 -10.09 -12.45
N ALA A 141 12.42 -11.17 -12.36
CA ALA A 141 11.15 -11.19 -11.66
C ALA A 141 11.35 -11.13 -10.13
N LYS A 142 10.39 -10.50 -9.44
CA LYS A 142 10.38 -10.35 -7.98
C LYS A 142 9.14 -11.03 -7.40
N SER A 143 9.30 -11.65 -6.22
CA SER A 143 8.19 -12.24 -5.47
C SER A 143 7.35 -11.18 -4.74
N LYS A 144 7.95 -10.00 -4.52
CA LYS A 144 7.34 -8.85 -3.87
C LYS A 144 7.80 -7.56 -4.52
N ILE A 145 6.88 -6.65 -4.79
CA ILE A 145 7.18 -5.29 -5.26
C ILE A 145 6.44 -4.24 -4.44
N LEU A 146 6.99 -3.02 -4.42
CA LEU A 146 6.35 -1.83 -3.89
C LEU A 146 6.21 -0.82 -5.02
N VAL A 147 4.99 -0.63 -5.49
CA VAL A 147 4.68 0.23 -6.63
C VAL A 147 4.35 1.63 -6.12
N THR A 148 4.97 2.64 -6.71
CA THR A 148 4.65 4.06 -6.45
C THR A 148 3.22 4.38 -6.87
N THR A 149 2.68 5.51 -6.39
CA THR A 149 1.31 5.91 -6.70
C THR A 149 1.29 7.19 -7.53
N LYS A 150 0.51 7.21 -8.62
CA LYS A 150 0.24 8.40 -9.45
C LYS A 150 -0.45 9.49 -8.62
N LYS A 151 -1.45 9.08 -7.85
CA LYS A 151 -2.25 9.89 -6.90
C LYS A 151 -2.46 9.07 -5.63
N SER A 152 -2.43 9.73 -4.47
CA SER A 152 -2.74 9.08 -3.20
C SER A 152 -3.32 10.06 -2.18
N LYS A 153 -4.07 9.52 -1.23
CA LYS A 153 -4.66 10.21 -0.08
C LYS A 153 -4.58 9.30 1.14
N LEU A 154 -4.13 9.85 2.26
CA LEU A 154 -4.09 9.17 3.55
C LEU A 154 -4.74 10.07 4.60
N ILE A 155 -5.80 9.55 5.23
CA ILE A 155 -6.47 10.19 6.36
C ILE A 155 -6.36 9.27 7.57
N ILE A 156 -5.90 9.80 8.70
CA ILE A 156 -5.84 9.07 9.97
C ILE A 156 -6.57 9.85 11.06
N ASN A 157 -7.15 9.15 12.04
CA ASN A 157 -7.88 9.80 13.12
C ASN A 157 -6.96 10.53 14.10
N ARG A 158 -5.71 10.06 14.22
CA ARG A 158 -4.69 10.61 15.12
C ARG A 158 -3.31 10.22 14.64
N LEU A 159 -2.31 11.03 14.99
CA LEU A 159 -0.91 10.67 14.88
C LEU A 159 -0.42 10.21 16.27
N PRO A 160 0.26 9.06 16.42
CA PRO A 160 0.87 8.67 17.68
C PRO A 160 1.93 9.70 18.09
N LYS A 161 2.00 10.02 19.39
CA LYS A 161 2.96 11.03 19.89
C LYS A 161 4.41 10.52 19.88
N ASN A 162 4.59 9.22 20.09
CA ASN A 162 5.89 8.55 20.16
C ASN A 162 5.70 7.03 20.03
N LYS A 163 6.82 6.28 20.11
CA LYS A 163 6.82 4.81 20.01
C LYS A 163 6.04 4.09 21.11
N LEU A 164 5.83 4.73 22.26
CA LEU A 164 5.08 4.16 23.40
C LEU A 164 3.56 4.34 23.24
N ASP A 165 3.12 5.17 22.29
CA ASP A 165 1.71 5.42 22.02
C ASP A 165 1.11 4.33 21.12
N LYS A 166 0.91 3.14 21.72
CA LYS A 166 0.44 1.90 21.06
C LYS A 166 -1.05 1.87 20.71
N LYS A 167 -1.76 3.01 20.76
CA LYS A 167 -3.21 3.04 20.51
C LYS A 167 -3.50 2.87 19.01
N HIS A 168 -4.64 2.23 18.71
CA HIS A 168 -5.12 2.03 17.35
C HIS A 168 -5.15 3.33 16.51
N ILE A 169 -4.89 3.18 15.22
CA ILE A 169 -5.04 4.23 14.22
C ILE A 169 -6.14 3.80 13.25
N TYR A 170 -7.25 4.54 13.27
CA TYR A 170 -8.32 4.37 12.30
C TYR A 170 -8.05 5.30 11.13
N GLY A 171 -8.28 4.83 9.92
CA GLY A 171 -8.03 5.66 8.76
C GLY A 171 -8.65 5.16 7.48
N TYR A 172 -8.23 5.84 6.43
CA TYR A 172 -8.66 5.67 5.06
C TYR A 172 -7.47 5.93 4.16
N VAL A 173 -7.23 5.02 3.23
CA VAL A 173 -6.26 5.23 2.16
C VAL A 173 -6.92 5.02 0.81
N GLU A 174 -6.55 5.88 -0.12
CA GLU A 174 -6.99 5.86 -1.51
C GLU A 174 -5.79 6.15 -2.40
N PHE A 175 -5.62 5.39 -3.48
CA PHE A 175 -4.56 5.62 -4.44
C PHE A 175 -4.87 5.08 -5.82
N ILE A 176 -4.10 5.57 -6.80
CA ILE A 176 -3.93 4.98 -8.13
C ILE A 176 -2.46 4.62 -8.25
N SER A 177 -2.15 3.35 -8.48
CA SER A 177 -0.76 2.90 -8.64
C SER A 177 -0.15 3.42 -9.94
N ASP A 178 1.18 3.50 -9.98
CA ASP A 178 1.93 3.42 -11.22
C ASP A 178 1.75 2.04 -11.87
N ASP A 179 2.18 1.94 -13.12
CA ASP A 179 2.10 0.69 -13.85
C ASP A 179 3.14 -0.28 -13.27
N TYR A 180 2.73 -1.55 -13.14
CA TYR A 180 3.61 -2.66 -12.81
C TYR A 180 3.34 -3.80 -13.80
N PHE A 181 4.18 -4.82 -13.79
CA PHE A 181 4.06 -5.90 -14.77
C PHE A 181 4.05 -7.25 -14.08
N VAL A 182 3.25 -8.16 -14.62
CA VAL A 182 3.13 -9.54 -14.13
C VAL A 182 3.55 -10.48 -15.26
N GLU A 183 4.37 -11.48 -14.97
CA GLU A 183 4.66 -12.54 -15.94
C GLU A 183 3.40 -13.38 -16.17
N MET A 184 2.99 -13.45 -17.42
CA MET A 184 1.88 -14.25 -17.89
C MET A 184 2.38 -15.17 -19.00
N LYS A 185 1.63 -16.24 -19.28
CA LYS A 185 1.90 -17.12 -20.42
C LYS A 185 0.80 -17.00 -21.43
N ASN A 186 1.15 -16.85 -22.70
CA ASN A 186 0.18 -16.90 -23.77
C ASN A 186 -0.49 -18.28 -23.77
N LYS A 187 -1.82 -18.34 -23.71
CA LYS A 187 -2.57 -19.61 -23.61
C LYS A 187 -2.31 -20.57 -24.79
N LYS A 188 -2.03 -20.03 -25.98
CA LYS A 188 -1.81 -20.82 -27.20
C LYS A 188 -0.34 -21.20 -27.37
N THR A 189 0.57 -20.23 -27.27
CA THR A 189 1.99 -20.45 -27.59
C THR A 189 2.84 -20.86 -26.39
N GLN A 190 2.30 -20.73 -25.17
CA GLN A 190 3.03 -20.91 -23.90
C GLN A 190 4.23 -19.96 -23.69
N ILE A 191 4.45 -19.02 -24.62
CA ILE A 191 5.51 -18.04 -24.53
C ILE A 191 5.20 -17.05 -23.39
N PRO A 192 6.14 -16.82 -22.47
CA PRO A 192 5.97 -15.85 -21.40
C PRO A 192 5.98 -14.42 -21.96
N TYR A 193 5.16 -13.56 -21.38
CA TYR A 193 5.13 -12.13 -21.65
C TYR A 193 4.87 -11.35 -20.36
N LYS A 194 5.21 -10.07 -20.36
CA LYS A 194 4.93 -9.17 -19.23
C LYS A 194 3.65 -8.42 -19.49
N GLU A 195 2.63 -8.68 -18.69
CA GLU A 195 1.34 -8.03 -18.76
C GLU A 195 1.34 -6.77 -17.90
N LYS A 196 1.05 -5.62 -18.50
CA LYS A 196 0.94 -4.34 -17.81
C LYS A 196 -0.31 -4.31 -16.94
N ASN A 197 -0.15 -3.92 -15.69
CA ASN A 197 -1.20 -3.81 -14.69
C ASN A 197 -1.15 -2.46 -13.98
N SER A 198 -2.31 -1.93 -13.56
CA SER A 198 -2.39 -0.85 -12.58
C SER A 198 -3.65 -1.00 -11.71
N LEU A 199 -3.60 -0.47 -10.49
CA LEU A 199 -4.68 -0.63 -9.51
C LEU A 199 -5.11 0.74 -8.96
N GLU A 200 -6.40 1.03 -9.09
CA GLU A 200 -7.08 2.04 -8.29
C GLU A 200 -7.68 1.36 -7.06
N TYR A 201 -7.46 1.97 -5.90
CA TYR A 201 -7.68 1.30 -4.63
C TYR A 201 -8.18 2.25 -3.56
N ARG A 202 -9.21 1.84 -2.81
CA ARG A 202 -9.78 2.59 -1.69
C ARG A 202 -10.20 1.65 -0.57
N ILE A 203 -9.74 1.94 0.65
CA ILE A 203 -9.97 1.10 1.82
C ILE A 203 -10.00 1.90 3.13
N TYR A 204 -10.90 1.50 4.03
CA TYR A 204 -10.89 1.88 5.43
C TYR A 204 -10.12 0.85 6.27
N PHE A 205 -9.38 1.32 7.27
CA PHE A 205 -8.59 0.46 8.13
C PHE A 205 -8.71 0.83 9.62
N ASP A 206 -8.63 -0.19 10.46
CA ASP A 206 -8.23 -0.17 11.87
C ASP A 206 -6.82 -0.76 11.94
N SER A 207 -5.84 0.08 12.27
CA SER A 207 -4.43 -0.30 12.34
C SER A 207 -4.02 -0.50 13.79
N ARG A 208 -3.60 -1.72 14.12
CA ARG A 208 -3.14 -2.08 15.47
C ARG A 208 -1.62 -1.96 15.60
N TYR A 209 -1.13 -1.65 16.79
CA TYR A 209 0.31 -1.51 17.01
C TYR A 209 1.01 -2.88 16.98
N LEU A 210 2.15 -2.99 16.30
CA LEU A 210 2.99 -4.19 16.26
C LEU A 210 4.32 -3.90 16.98
N ASP A 211 4.65 -4.72 17.98
CA ASP A 211 5.81 -4.53 18.87
C ASP A 211 7.18 -4.86 18.21
N SER A 212 7.20 -5.53 17.06
CA SER A 212 8.43 -5.89 16.33
C SER A 212 8.34 -5.55 14.84
N GLU A 213 9.49 -5.19 14.24
CA GLU A 213 9.65 -5.19 12.78
C GLU A 213 9.63 -6.66 12.31
N GLU A 214 8.45 -7.24 12.02
CA GLU A 214 8.38 -8.49 11.23
C GLU A 214 8.71 -8.26 9.75
#